data_AF-A0A2G6D3T2-F1
#
_entry.id   AF-A0A2G6D3T2-F1
#
_cell.length_a   1.000
_cell.length_b   1.000
_cell.length_c   1.000
_cell.angle_alpha   90.00
_cell.angle_beta   90.00
_cell.angle_gamma   90.00
#
_symmetry.space_group_name_H-M   'P 1'
#
loop_
_entity.id
_entity.type
_entity.pdbx_description
1 polymer ?
#
loop_
_entity_poly.entity_id
_entity_poly.type
_entity_poly.pdbx_seq_one_letter_code
_entity_poly.pdbx_strand_id
1 'polypeptide(L)'
;MAKKVIQVCVVKHKQVRSNTEMTPDDFSLWLSTQRPATIVFEACATSNDWKQSAKLVANIRQNQKTDKNDALAIVQASQLIDIQFIKGKSFSQQELQSISKMRELAVKQKVALTHQINALLLEFTIRVSPRNGGLAGEISV
;
A
#
# COMPACT_ATOMS: atom_id res chain seq x y z
N MET A 1 -6.26 13.73 -5.20
CA MET A 1 -6.43 13.74 -6.66
C MET A 1 -5.35 12.83 -7.25
N ALA A 2 -5.73 11.66 -7.77
CA ALA A 2 -4.75 10.73 -8.34
C ALA A 2 -4.39 11.20 -9.76
N LYS A 3 -3.10 11.42 -10.02
CA LYS A 3 -2.61 11.58 -11.40
C LYS A 3 -2.99 10.30 -12.15
N LYS A 4 -3.76 10.42 -13.23
CA LYS A 4 -4.05 9.31 -14.17
C LYS A 4 -2.83 9.06 -15.04
N VAL A 5 -1.71 8.71 -14.42
CA VAL A 5 -0.43 8.48 -15.11
C VAL A 5 0.06 7.10 -14.74
N ILE A 6 0.46 6.35 -15.75
CA ILE A 6 1.09 5.03 -15.65
C ILE A 6 2.53 5.22 -16.11
N GLN A 7 3.49 4.89 -15.26
CA GLN A 7 4.90 4.82 -15.65
C GLN A 7 5.19 3.43 -16.21
N VAL A 8 5.67 3.37 -17.45
CA VAL A 8 6.01 2.10 -18.12
C VAL A 8 7.50 2.02 -18.36
N CYS A 9 8.13 1.03 -17.73
CA CYS A 9 9.55 0.70 -17.91
C CYS A 9 9.68 -0.58 -18.75
N VAL A 10 10.38 -0.49 -19.87
CA VAL A 10 10.63 -1.62 -20.79
C VAL A 10 12.08 -2.04 -20.66
N VAL A 11 12.32 -3.32 -20.35
CA VAL A 11 13.66 -3.90 -20.24
C VAL A 11 13.82 -5.07 -21.18
N LYS A 12 14.96 -5.13 -21.88
CA LYS A 12 15.35 -6.24 -22.75
C LYS A 12 16.83 -6.55 -22.54
N HIS A 13 17.16 -7.83 -22.36
CA HIS A 13 18.53 -8.29 -22.10
C HIS A 13 19.21 -7.54 -20.93
N LYS A 14 18.48 -7.37 -19.82
CA LYS A 14 18.93 -6.63 -18.61
C LYS A 14 19.28 -5.16 -18.84
N GLN A 15 18.88 -4.57 -19.97
CA GLN A 15 19.05 -3.14 -20.25
C GLN A 15 17.69 -2.44 -20.39
N VAL A 16 17.58 -1.27 -19.79
CA VAL A 16 16.41 -0.40 -19.91
C VAL A 16 16.36 0.17 -21.32
N ARG A 17 15.27 -0.09 -22.03
CA ARG A 17 14.99 0.42 -23.38
C ARG A 17 14.21 1.72 -23.33
N SER A 18 13.25 1.81 -22.41
CA SER A 18 12.47 3.02 -22.17
C SER A 18 11.94 3.04 -20.75
N ASN A 19 11.66 4.23 -20.25
CA ASN A 19 10.94 4.44 -18.99
C ASN A 19 10.12 5.73 -19.12
N THR A 20 8.86 5.59 -19.56
CA THR A 20 8.05 6.71 -20.03
C THR A 20 6.72 6.78 -19.28
N GLU A 21 6.27 8.01 -18.99
CA GLU A 21 4.94 8.29 -18.45
C GLU A 21 3.90 8.26 -19.58
N MET A 22 2.73 7.66 -19.32
CA MET A 22 1.63 7.63 -20.27
C MET A 22 0.27 7.63 -19.57
N THR A 23 -0.79 7.98 -20.28
CA THR A 23 -2.15 7.89 -19.75
C THR A 23 -2.69 6.45 -19.83
N PRO A 24 -3.78 6.10 -19.12
CA PRO A 24 -4.40 4.77 -19.23
C PRO A 24 -4.86 4.41 -20.65
N ASP A 25 -5.32 5.39 -21.42
CA ASP A 25 -5.75 5.20 -22.81
C ASP A 25 -4.54 4.95 -23.71
N ASP A 26 -3.48 5.74 -23.56
CA ASP A 26 -2.21 5.54 -24.26
C ASP A 26 -1.59 4.19 -23.92
N PHE A 27 -1.70 3.76 -22.66
CA PHE A 27 -1.20 2.46 -22.21
C PHE A 27 -1.95 1.31 -22.89
N SER A 28 -3.27 1.40 -22.99
CA SER A 28 -4.10 0.39 -23.64
C SER A 28 -3.76 0.28 -25.13
N LEU A 29 -3.57 1.42 -25.81
CA LEU A 29 -3.11 1.45 -27.18
C LEU A 29 -1.69 0.89 -27.31
N TRP A 30 -0.77 1.29 -26.44
CA TRP A 30 0.60 0.79 -26.40
C TRP A 30 0.64 -0.73 -26.28
N LEU A 31 -0.14 -1.32 -25.38
CA LEU A 31 -0.24 -2.77 -25.19
C LEU A 31 -0.64 -3.51 -26.46
N SER A 32 -1.60 -2.98 -27.22
CA SER A 32 -2.06 -3.59 -28.48
C SER A 32 -0.98 -3.65 -29.57
N THR A 33 0.03 -2.78 -29.49
CA THR A 33 1.12 -2.71 -30.47
C THR A 33 2.37 -3.50 -30.06
N GLN A 34 2.43 -3.99 -28.83
CA GLN A 34 3.61 -4.72 -28.33
C GLN A 34 3.62 -6.18 -28.79
N ARG A 35 4.83 -6.73 -28.97
CA ARG A 35 5.03 -8.17 -29.10
C ARG A 35 4.70 -8.87 -27.78
N PRO A 36 4.39 -10.18 -27.78
CA PRO A 36 4.21 -10.95 -26.55
C PRO A 36 5.35 -10.71 -25.56
N ALA A 37 5.01 -10.18 -24.38
CA ALA A 37 5.95 -9.81 -23.34
C ALA A 37 5.33 -10.06 -21.96
N THR A 38 6.17 -10.34 -20.97
CA THR A 38 5.74 -10.45 -19.57
C THR A 38 5.55 -9.06 -19.00
N ILE A 39 4.33 -8.78 -18.53
CA ILE A 39 3.99 -7.51 -17.88
C ILE A 39 3.95 -7.72 -16.37
N VAL A 40 4.63 -6.84 -15.64
CA VAL A 40 4.72 -6.88 -14.18
C VAL A 40 4.30 -5.53 -13.63
N PHE A 41 3.50 -5.54 -12.58
CA PHE A 41 3.01 -4.34 -11.90
C PHE A 41 3.29 -4.43 -10.39
N GLU A 42 3.49 -3.28 -9.76
CA GLU A 42 3.33 -3.17 -8.31
C GLU A 42 1.83 -3.07 -8.01
N ALA A 43 1.36 -3.94 -7.14
CA ALA A 43 0.00 -3.86 -6.65
C ALA A 43 -0.08 -2.92 -5.43
N CYS A 44 -0.74 -1.78 -5.64
CA CYS A 44 -1.12 -0.84 -4.60
C CYS A 44 -2.51 -1.21 -4.01
N ALA A 45 -2.91 -0.59 -2.91
CA ALA A 45 -4.17 -0.88 -2.21
C ALA A 45 -5.45 -0.74 -3.07
N THR A 46 -5.36 -0.16 -4.27
CA THR A 46 -6.45 0.04 -5.25
C THR A 46 -6.42 -0.91 -6.45
N SER A 47 -5.40 -1.76 -6.61
CA SER A 47 -5.33 -2.74 -7.70
C SER A 47 -5.90 -4.08 -7.23
N ASN A 48 -7.15 -4.35 -7.60
CA ASN A 48 -7.90 -5.53 -7.16
C ASN A 48 -7.48 -6.82 -7.88
N ASP A 49 -6.87 -6.74 -9.07
CA ASP A 49 -6.71 -7.92 -9.94
C ASP A 49 -5.26 -8.38 -10.19
N TRP A 50 -4.23 -7.65 -9.73
CA TRP A 50 -2.84 -7.89 -10.18
C TRP A 50 -1.85 -8.22 -9.06
N LYS A 51 -0.90 -9.11 -9.40
CA LYS A 51 -0.06 -9.92 -8.51
C LYS A 51 0.86 -9.08 -7.60
N GLN A 52 0.93 -9.42 -6.30
CA GLN A 52 1.60 -8.60 -5.27
C GLN A 52 3.06 -9.04 -5.00
N SER A 53 3.98 -8.07 -4.92
CA SER A 53 5.33 -8.21 -4.34
C SER A 53 5.88 -6.86 -3.80
N ALA A 54 5.03 -6.04 -3.16
CA ALA A 54 5.37 -4.66 -2.77
C ALA A 54 6.57 -4.54 -1.79
N LYS A 55 6.81 -5.53 -0.92
CA LYS A 55 7.95 -5.51 0.03
C LYS A 55 9.30 -5.63 -0.66
N LEU A 56 9.38 -6.42 -1.73
CA LEU A 56 10.62 -6.64 -2.45
C LEU A 56 11.02 -5.41 -3.28
N VAL A 57 10.04 -4.75 -3.89
CA VAL A 57 10.24 -3.53 -4.67
C VAL A 57 10.85 -2.42 -3.81
N ALA A 58 10.39 -2.27 -2.57
CA ALA A 58 10.94 -1.28 -1.63
C ALA A 58 12.43 -1.52 -1.30
N ASN A 59 12.85 -2.78 -1.20
CA ASN A 59 14.24 -3.14 -0.92
C ASN A 59 15.17 -3.01 -2.15
N ILE A 60 14.62 -3.16 -3.35
CA ILE A 60 15.39 -3.10 -4.61
C ILE A 60 15.53 -1.66 -5.11
N ARG A 61 14.59 -0.78 -4.77
CA ARG A 61 14.61 0.61 -5.22
C ARG A 61 15.87 1.34 -4.73
N GLN A 62 16.72 1.73 -5.67
CA GLN A 62 18.02 2.34 -5.37
C GLN A 62 17.97 3.86 -5.11
N ASN A 63 16.78 4.46 -5.01
CA ASN A 63 16.60 5.91 -4.91
C ASN A 63 15.30 6.29 -4.20
N GLN A 64 15.05 7.61 -4.09
CA GLN A 64 13.79 8.16 -3.59
C GLN A 64 12.58 7.59 -4.34
N LYS A 65 11.47 7.48 -3.61
CA LYS A 65 10.20 6.98 -4.15
C LYS A 65 9.69 7.93 -5.24
N THR A 66 9.68 7.44 -6.48
CA THR A 66 9.10 8.10 -7.66
C THR A 66 8.56 7.03 -8.59
N ASP A 67 7.56 7.36 -9.41
CA ASP A 67 6.96 6.38 -10.33
C ASP A 67 8.02 5.75 -11.27
N LYS A 68 9.00 6.55 -11.72
CA LYS A 68 10.15 6.10 -12.54
C LYS A 68 11.03 5.07 -11.84
N ASN A 69 11.37 5.33 -10.58
CA ASN A 69 12.22 4.46 -9.79
C ASN A 69 11.47 3.20 -9.34
N ASP A 70 10.18 3.33 -9.04
CA ASP A 70 9.31 2.22 -8.69
C ASP A 70 9.14 1.28 -9.91
N ALA A 71 8.88 1.81 -11.11
CA ALA A 71 8.80 1.03 -12.36
C ALA A 71 10.09 0.24 -12.65
N LEU A 72 11.26 0.84 -12.44
CA LEU A 72 12.54 0.16 -12.58
C LEU A 72 12.74 -0.91 -11.50
N ALA A 73 12.42 -0.61 -10.25
CA ALA A 73 12.56 -1.56 -9.14
C ALA A 73 11.65 -2.78 -9.32
N ILE A 74 10.43 -2.61 -9.86
CA ILE A 74 9.50 -3.70 -10.16
C ILE A 74 10.08 -4.65 -11.21
N VAL A 75 10.64 -4.11 -12.30
CA VAL A 75 11.19 -4.95 -13.38
C VAL A 75 12.51 -5.61 -12.98
N GLN A 76 13.29 -4.97 -12.10
CA GLN A 76 14.49 -5.56 -11.51
C GLN A 76 14.11 -6.66 -10.53
N ALA A 77 13.08 -6.42 -9.70
CA ALA A 77 12.51 -7.43 -8.83
C ALA A 77 12.15 -8.64 -9.66
N SER A 78 11.30 -8.54 -10.68
CA SER A 78 10.83 -9.71 -11.43
C SER A 78 11.92 -10.56 -12.11
N GLN A 79 13.16 -10.06 -12.21
CA GLN A 79 14.30 -10.78 -12.77
C GLN A 79 15.16 -11.51 -11.73
N LEU A 80 14.92 -11.35 -10.43
CA LEU A 80 15.67 -12.11 -9.42
C LEU A 80 15.22 -13.59 -9.43
N ILE A 81 16.19 -14.45 -9.20
CA ILE A 81 16.00 -15.89 -9.04
C ILE A 81 15.24 -16.13 -7.72
N ASP A 82 14.38 -17.15 -7.68
CA ASP A 82 13.58 -17.56 -6.51
C ASP A 82 12.57 -16.54 -5.96
N ILE A 83 12.09 -15.62 -6.81
CA ILE A 83 10.95 -14.78 -6.41
C ILE A 83 9.65 -15.58 -6.42
N GLN A 84 9.02 -15.61 -5.25
CA GLN A 84 7.64 -16.03 -5.12
C GLN A 84 6.70 -14.88 -5.48
N PHE A 85 6.11 -14.93 -6.68
CA PHE A 85 5.00 -14.06 -7.03
C PHE A 85 3.77 -14.47 -6.22
N ILE A 86 3.24 -13.55 -5.41
CA ILE A 86 2.04 -13.82 -4.63
C ILE A 86 0.85 -13.88 -5.60
N LYS A 87 0.07 -14.97 -5.53
CA LYS A 87 -1.19 -15.09 -6.28
C LYS A 87 -2.11 -13.91 -5.95
N GLY A 88 -2.86 -13.47 -6.97
CA GLY A 88 -3.92 -12.47 -6.78
C GLY A 88 -4.88 -12.91 -5.67
N LYS A 89 -5.35 -11.96 -4.88
CA LYS A 89 -6.34 -12.23 -3.84
C LYS A 89 -7.69 -12.49 -4.50
N SER A 90 -8.45 -13.46 -4.00
CA SER A 90 -9.87 -13.54 -4.35
C SER A 90 -10.63 -12.37 -3.75
N PHE A 91 -11.81 -12.07 -4.31
CA PHE A 91 -12.71 -11.03 -3.78
C PHE A 91 -12.95 -11.22 -2.27
N SER A 92 -13.26 -12.44 -1.83
CA SER A 92 -13.47 -12.74 -0.41
C SER A 92 -12.21 -12.52 0.45
N GLN A 93 -11.01 -12.82 -0.06
CA GLN A 93 -9.76 -12.52 0.64
C GLN A 93 -9.52 -11.01 0.75
N GLN A 94 -9.91 -10.24 -0.26
CA GLN A 94 -9.83 -8.79 -0.25
C GLN A 94 -10.83 -8.15 0.73
N GLU A 95 -12.06 -8.67 0.79
CA GLU A 95 -13.08 -8.23 1.76
C GLU A 95 -12.59 -8.46 3.19
N LEU A 96 -12.13 -9.68 3.52
CA LEU A 96 -11.60 -10.01 4.83
C LEU A 96 -10.41 -9.12 5.22
N GLN A 97 -9.52 -8.82 4.26
CA GLN A 97 -8.40 -7.91 4.49
C GLN A 97 -8.90 -6.50 4.80
N SER A 98 -9.90 -6.02 4.05
CA SER A 98 -10.47 -4.68 4.23
C SER A 98 -11.11 -4.52 5.60
N ILE A 99 -11.92 -5.51 6.02
CA ILE A 99 -12.54 -5.54 7.36
C ILE A 99 -11.47 -5.56 8.45
N SER A 100 -10.44 -6.41 8.31
CA SER A 100 -9.36 -6.49 9.29
C SER A 100 -8.62 -5.15 9.45
N LYS A 101 -8.32 -4.47 8.35
CA LYS A 101 -7.68 -3.14 8.37
C LYS A 101 -8.58 -2.08 9.02
N MET A 102 -9.87 -2.07 8.70
CA MET A 102 -10.83 -1.15 9.33
C MET A 102 -10.90 -1.37 10.84
N ARG A 103 -10.94 -2.64 11.29
CA ARG A 103 -10.91 -2.98 12.71
C ARG A 103 -9.63 -2.49 13.39
N GLU A 104 -8.47 -2.73 12.79
CA GLU A 104 -7.18 -2.27 13.33
C GLU A 104 -7.13 -0.74 13.46
N LEU A 105 -7.63 -0.01 12.45
CA LEU A 105 -7.72 1.44 12.48
C LEU A 105 -8.65 1.93 13.60
N ALA A 106 -9.84 1.32 13.73
CA ALA A 106 -10.80 1.68 14.77
C ALA A 106 -10.23 1.46 16.18
N VAL A 107 -9.47 0.37 16.40
CA VAL A 107 -8.78 0.12 17.67
C VAL A 107 -7.73 1.20 17.94
N LYS A 108 -6.90 1.55 16.95
CA LYS A 108 -5.89 2.62 17.10
C LYS A 108 -6.55 3.97 17.42
N GLN A 109 -7.64 4.31 16.74
CA GLN A 109 -8.39 5.54 16.97
C GLN A 109 -9.01 5.56 18.38
N LYS A 110 -9.62 4.45 18.83
CA LYS A 110 -10.16 4.33 20.19
C LYS A 110 -9.08 4.59 21.24
N VAL A 111 -7.92 3.96 21.09
CA VAL A 111 -6.79 4.13 22.02
C VAL A 111 -6.28 5.57 21.99
N ALA A 112 -6.10 6.16 20.81
CA ALA A 112 -5.67 7.54 20.66
C ALA A 112 -6.64 8.53 21.33
N LEU A 113 -7.95 8.36 21.10
CA LEU A 113 -8.99 9.17 21.74
C LEU A 113 -9.00 9.00 23.26
N THR A 114 -8.82 7.78 23.76
CA THR A 114 -8.71 7.52 25.20
C THR A 114 -7.53 8.27 25.81
N HIS A 115 -6.37 8.24 25.15
CA HIS A 115 -5.19 8.99 25.60
C HIS A 115 -5.42 10.51 25.55
N GLN A 116 -6.09 11.02 24.52
CA GLN A 116 -6.42 12.44 24.42
C GLN A 116 -7.36 12.89 25.54
N ILE A 117 -8.42 12.12 25.83
CA ILE A 117 -9.36 12.43 26.92
C ILE A 117 -8.63 12.39 28.27
N ASN A 118 -7.81 11.37 28.52
CA ASN A 118 -7.04 11.28 29.75
C ASN A 118 -6.07 12.48 29.92
N ALA A 119 -5.42 12.91 28.83
CA ALA A 119 -4.55 14.07 28.86
C ALA A 119 -5.33 15.35 29.21
N LEU A 120 -6.49 15.57 28.59
CA LEU A 120 -7.37 16.71 28.90
C LEU A 120 -7.85 16.68 30.36
N LEU A 121 -8.27 15.52 30.87
CA LEU A 121 -8.70 15.38 32.27
C LEU A 121 -7.57 15.73 33.25
N LEU A 122 -6.32 15.36 32.93
CA LEU A 122 -5.16 15.73 33.73
C LEU A 122 -4.92 17.24 33.78
N GLU A 123 -5.22 17.99 32.71
CA GLU A 123 -5.14 19.46 32.71
C GLU A 123 -6.09 20.07 33.74
N PHE A 124 -7.25 19.42 33.97
CA PHE A 124 -8.21 19.78 35.02
C PHE A 124 -7.92 19.10 36.37
N THR A 125 -6.74 18.48 36.55
CA THR A 125 -6.33 17.76 37.78
C THR A 125 -7.18 16.51 38.09
N ILE A 126 -7.98 16.03 37.13
CA ILE A 126 -8.79 14.81 37.26
C ILE A 126 -7.92 13.60 36.87
N ARG A 127 -7.78 12.62 37.77
CA ARG A 127 -6.86 11.48 37.60
C ARG A 127 -7.60 10.17 37.31
N VAL A 128 -7.58 9.78 36.04
CA VAL A 128 -8.19 8.53 35.58
C VAL A 128 -7.40 7.30 36.01
N SER A 129 -7.99 6.51 36.91
CA SER A 129 -7.42 5.24 37.38
C SER A 129 -7.90 4.06 36.54
N PRO A 130 -6.99 3.23 35.98
CA PRO A 130 -7.38 2.02 35.26
C PRO A 130 -8.06 0.96 36.15
N ARG A 131 -7.92 1.05 37.48
CA ARG A 131 -8.35 0.00 38.44
C ARG A 131 -9.88 -0.08 38.64
N ASN A 132 -10.62 0.98 38.35
CA ASN A 132 -12.07 1.08 38.61
C ASN A 132 -12.88 1.36 37.33
N GLY A 133 -12.58 0.70 36.22
CA GLY A 133 -13.32 0.85 34.96
C GLY A 133 -12.83 1.98 34.03
N GLY A 134 -11.70 2.63 34.35
CA GLY A 134 -11.12 3.70 33.54
C GLY A 134 -12.06 4.91 33.43
N LEU A 135 -12.12 5.53 32.25
CA LEU A 135 -12.98 6.69 31.97
C LEU A 135 -14.47 6.47 32.33
N ALA A 136 -14.97 5.24 32.24
CA ALA A 136 -16.37 4.94 32.57
C ALA A 136 -16.66 5.02 34.08
N GLY A 137 -15.64 4.87 34.93
CA GLY A 137 -15.78 4.93 36.39
C GLY A 137 -15.82 6.35 36.95
N GLU A 138 -15.30 7.35 36.22
CA GLU A 138 -15.27 8.76 36.66
C GLU A 138 -16.47 9.58 36.19
N ILE A 139 -17.18 9.14 35.15
CA ILE A 139 -18.32 9.87 34.55
C ILE A 139 -19.66 9.41 35.15
N SER A 140 -19.65 8.55 36.17
CA SER A 140 -20.87 8.17 36.89
C SER A 140 -21.29 9.33 37.80
N VAL A 141 -22.21 10.17 37.30
CA VAL A 141 -23.01 11.14 38.06
C VAL A 141 -24.18 10.42 38.71
#